data_AF-A0AAF3FPU1-F1
#
_entry.id   AF-A0AAF3FPU1-F1
#
_cell.length_a   1.000
_cell.length_b   1.000
_cell.length_c   1.000
_cell.angle_alpha   90.00
_cell.angle_beta   90.00
_cell.angle_gamma   90.00
#
_symmetry.space_group_name_H-M   'P 1'
#
loop_
_entity.id
_entity.type
_entity.pdbx_description
1 polymer ?
#
loop_
_entity_poly.entity_id
_entity_poly.type
_entity_poly.pdbx_seq_one_letter_code
_entity_poly.pdbx_strand_id
1 'polypeptide(L)'
;MILWILLAFLATVLSCQPPIPQAAFSQSYQSSSPEVSYSEQSTPQAEYSQSESPFPGYQQPPPLGNDLVPFTRALSAPLAEVGLTKAPLENIPPPVDLEALRMAGRCAEIKSLTEFEDCVQVSLLPRQSPTAWQCSFEEGTACKFQAITSGFSVGRLPATSYSSFAQMSSRYDFDSPQGQFLYIISAQGLRAYEELIISARIPCQQGDGELRLSYWLSPPEGTIRVCTLDDEMRSCTQPFVHTNQSGVIVAVINPIKPKSQTTSFEVEIVASNLIRPSIFAIDNIEYKADFCEPKIIPIQNKDQDQFFEAEDTLDSPTSEIRRTQAHIPKRPDYQGIEADSHVLDEKMDEAMGDEIESMSDEIMENEEEKTEKIAHRKFHPQLKVGSAVRLPVSVSEKKNPCNVLRCHFEENLCGWHNRGEEANYGKWRYRGYKKIAKESKEFEDLEDDAGIAIAGSDSTPSPLYRKIAFLLESPEILALTNLTMLYDVKRQNDDLTLQVCFDTPTYCPYKLPPYRKEIGWQIDQIVTVPENTRRIYFLAMQWKRYSRLLIDNIRVIGC
;
A
#
# COMPACT_ATOMS: atom_id res chain seq x y z
N MET A 1 -46.61 48.09 24.82
CA MET A 1 -46.00 48.73 23.63
C MET A 1 -44.78 47.99 23.07
N ILE A 2 -44.16 47.05 23.80
CA ILE A 2 -43.08 46.17 23.28
C ILE A 2 -43.64 44.90 22.61
N LEU A 3 -44.88 44.49 22.93
CA LEU A 3 -45.50 43.29 22.36
C LEU A 3 -46.02 43.45 20.91
N TRP A 4 -46.11 44.68 20.38
CA TRP A 4 -46.53 44.93 19.00
C TRP A 4 -45.37 44.97 18.00
N ILE A 5 -44.12 45.05 18.47
CA ILE A 5 -42.92 45.09 17.59
C ILE A 5 -42.44 43.67 17.24
N LEU A 6 -42.69 42.68 18.10
CA LEU A 6 -42.28 41.28 17.85
C LEU A 6 -43.21 40.51 16.89
N LEU A 7 -44.44 40.96 16.68
CA LEU A 7 -45.38 40.33 15.73
C LEU A 7 -45.21 40.81 14.27
N ALA A 8 -44.47 41.89 14.02
CA ALA A 8 -44.21 42.39 12.68
C ALA A 8 -42.99 41.74 11.99
N PHE A 9 -42.12 41.05 12.75
CA PHE A 9 -40.91 40.42 12.21
C PHE A 9 -41.08 38.95 11.82
N LEU A 10 -42.22 38.32 12.12
CA LEU A 10 -42.49 36.91 11.79
C LEU A 10 -43.30 36.69 10.50
N ALA A 11 -43.62 37.77 9.75
CA ALA A 11 -44.47 37.70 8.55
C ALA A 11 -43.73 37.90 7.21
N THR A 12 -42.39 37.99 7.17
CA THR A 12 -41.63 38.38 5.96
C THR A 12 -40.60 37.37 5.44
N VAL A 13 -40.73 36.06 5.75
CA VAL A 13 -39.81 35.03 5.19
C VAL A 13 -40.54 33.83 4.57
N LEU A 14 -41.68 34.05 3.91
CA LEU A 14 -42.39 33.00 3.16
C LEU A 14 -43.00 33.57 1.86
N SER A 15 -42.17 33.99 0.91
CA SER A 15 -42.58 34.12 -0.50
C SER A 15 -41.38 34.34 -1.44
N CYS A 16 -40.82 33.25 -1.97
CA CYS A 16 -40.02 33.27 -3.20
C CYS A 16 -40.16 31.89 -3.88
N GLN A 17 -41.23 31.69 -4.66
CA GLN A 17 -41.29 30.69 -5.71
C GLN A 17 -40.90 31.35 -7.04
N PRO A 18 -40.01 30.77 -7.86
CA PRO A 18 -39.80 31.22 -9.23
C PRO A 18 -40.93 30.73 -10.17
N PRO A 19 -41.21 31.46 -11.26
CA PRO A 19 -42.33 31.18 -12.14
C PRO A 19 -42.06 30.00 -13.09
N ILE A 20 -43.08 29.16 -13.24
CA ILE A 20 -43.19 28.10 -14.25
C ILE A 20 -43.58 28.74 -15.59
N PRO A 21 -42.84 28.54 -16.69
CA PRO A 21 -43.31 28.95 -18.01
C PRO A 21 -44.30 27.93 -18.56
N GLN A 22 -45.53 28.37 -18.82
CA GLN A 22 -46.53 27.64 -19.58
C GLN A 22 -46.16 27.69 -21.08
N ALA A 23 -45.84 26.54 -21.66
CA ALA A 23 -45.88 26.34 -23.10
C ALA A 23 -47.11 25.52 -23.45
N ALA A 24 -48.06 26.17 -24.12
CA ALA A 24 -49.18 25.54 -24.78
C ALA A 24 -48.68 24.77 -26.01
N PHE A 25 -49.05 23.50 -26.15
CA PHE A 25 -49.20 22.87 -27.47
C PHE A 25 -50.21 21.73 -27.37
N SER A 26 -51.44 22.02 -27.80
CA SER A 26 -52.45 21.05 -28.14
C SER A 26 -52.25 20.63 -29.59
N GLN A 27 -51.87 19.38 -29.86
CA GLN A 27 -52.16 18.77 -31.15
C GLN A 27 -52.63 17.32 -31.00
N SER A 28 -53.70 17.09 -31.74
CA SER A 28 -54.50 15.90 -31.94
C SER A 28 -53.72 14.71 -32.47
N TYR A 29 -53.94 13.53 -31.89
CA TYR A 29 -53.68 12.26 -32.57
C TYR A 29 -54.79 11.99 -33.58
N GLN A 30 -54.48 12.16 -34.86
CA GLN A 30 -55.24 11.57 -35.96
C GLN A 30 -54.48 10.35 -36.49
N SER A 31 -55.18 9.23 -36.44
CA SER A 31 -54.90 7.99 -37.15
C SER A 31 -54.91 8.23 -38.66
N SER A 32 -53.82 7.87 -39.34
CA SER A 32 -53.87 7.41 -40.74
C SER A 32 -52.56 6.70 -41.12
N SER A 33 -52.69 5.44 -41.55
CA SER A 33 -51.77 4.78 -42.49
C SER A 33 -51.87 5.52 -43.84
N PRO A 34 -50.82 5.54 -44.69
CA PRO A 34 -50.65 4.43 -45.63
C PRO A 34 -49.23 4.16 -46.16
N GLU A 35 -49.17 3.02 -46.84
CA GLU A 35 -48.42 2.70 -48.06
C GLU A 35 -46.88 2.60 -48.09
N VAL A 36 -46.51 1.41 -48.55
CA VAL A 36 -45.21 0.87 -48.92
C VAL A 36 -44.74 1.51 -50.23
N SER A 37 -43.49 1.98 -50.25
CA SER A 37 -42.72 2.12 -51.49
C SER A 37 -41.26 1.77 -51.22
N TYR A 38 -40.79 0.71 -51.87
CA TYR A 38 -39.40 0.28 -51.87
C TYR A 38 -38.52 1.26 -52.65
N SER A 39 -37.42 1.69 -52.06
CA SER A 39 -36.26 2.20 -52.80
C SER A 39 -34.97 1.71 -52.14
N GLU A 40 -34.18 0.97 -52.92
CA GLU A 40 -32.84 0.51 -52.60
C GLU A 40 -31.90 1.71 -52.41
N GLN A 41 -31.24 1.84 -51.25
CA GLN A 41 -29.91 2.44 -51.19
C GLN A 41 -29.17 2.20 -49.86
N SER A 42 -27.95 1.68 -50.02
CA SER A 42 -26.74 1.89 -49.22
C SER A 42 -26.76 1.66 -47.71
N THR A 43 -26.02 0.63 -47.32
CA THR A 43 -25.56 0.24 -45.98
C THR A 43 -24.97 1.41 -45.18
N PRO A 44 -25.52 1.75 -43.99
CA PRO A 44 -24.82 2.57 -43.01
C PRO A 44 -23.97 1.67 -42.08
N GLN A 45 -22.75 2.10 -41.81
CA GLN A 45 -21.88 1.50 -40.80
C GLN A 45 -22.57 1.53 -39.43
N ALA A 46 -22.52 0.39 -38.73
CA ALA A 46 -23.06 0.25 -37.39
C ALA A 46 -22.25 1.11 -36.40
N GLU A 47 -22.86 2.21 -35.97
CA GLU A 47 -22.43 2.99 -34.82
C GLU A 47 -22.72 2.15 -33.56
N TYR A 48 -21.65 1.65 -32.93
CA TYR A 48 -21.73 0.87 -31.70
C TYR A 48 -22.09 1.81 -30.55
N SER A 49 -23.39 1.95 -30.29
CA SER A 49 -23.89 2.69 -29.13
C SER A 49 -23.46 1.94 -27.86
N GLN A 50 -22.45 2.47 -27.16
CA GLN A 50 -22.07 2.00 -25.83
C GLN A 50 -23.26 2.25 -24.88
N SER A 51 -23.98 1.18 -24.52
CA SER A 51 -24.93 1.24 -23.42
C SER A 51 -24.14 1.38 -22.12
N GLU A 52 -24.29 2.52 -21.45
CA GLU A 52 -23.76 2.74 -20.11
C GLU A 52 -24.21 1.61 -19.18
N SER A 53 -23.26 0.87 -18.62
CA SER A 53 -23.57 -0.13 -17.59
C SER A 53 -23.97 0.59 -16.29
N PRO A 54 -25.03 0.17 -15.58
CA PRO A 54 -25.56 0.90 -14.44
C PRO A 54 -24.73 0.80 -13.13
N PHE A 55 -23.49 0.30 -13.17
CA PHE A 55 -22.67 0.09 -11.98
C PHE A 55 -21.33 0.85 -12.05
N PRO A 56 -21.12 1.89 -11.22
CA PRO A 56 -19.82 2.53 -11.08
C PRO A 56 -18.84 1.55 -10.41
N GLY A 57 -17.76 1.18 -11.10
CA GLY A 57 -16.61 0.46 -10.50
C GLY A 57 -16.34 -0.96 -11.00
N TYR A 58 -17.14 -1.50 -11.92
CA TYR A 58 -16.85 -2.81 -12.52
C TYR A 58 -15.95 -2.67 -13.76
N GLN A 59 -14.75 -3.26 -13.74
CA GLN A 59 -13.89 -3.40 -14.92
C GLN A 59 -13.91 -4.85 -15.41
N GLN A 60 -14.38 -5.09 -16.64
CA GLN A 60 -14.27 -6.40 -17.28
C GLN A 60 -12.81 -6.69 -17.68
N PRO A 61 -12.34 -7.95 -17.59
CA PRO A 61 -11.03 -8.33 -18.11
C PRO A 61 -10.99 -8.25 -19.65
N PRO A 62 -9.86 -7.81 -20.25
CA PRO A 62 -9.74 -7.72 -21.71
C PRO A 62 -9.70 -9.11 -22.36
N PRO A 63 -10.23 -9.28 -23.59
CA PRO A 63 -10.17 -10.53 -24.32
C PRO A 63 -8.73 -10.86 -24.76
N LEU A 64 -8.34 -12.14 -24.62
CA LEU A 64 -7.05 -12.67 -25.11
C LEU A 64 -6.99 -12.56 -26.65
N GLY A 65 -6.15 -11.65 -27.15
CA GLY A 65 -5.79 -11.57 -28.57
C GLY A 65 -4.68 -12.56 -28.91
N ASN A 66 -4.96 -13.49 -29.83
CA ASN A 66 -3.99 -14.40 -30.43
C ASN A 66 -3.38 -13.75 -31.68
N ASP A 67 -2.16 -13.21 -31.57
CA ASP A 67 -1.34 -12.89 -32.76
C ASP A 67 0.10 -13.36 -32.55
N LEU A 68 0.42 -14.52 -33.15
CA LEU A 68 1.77 -15.04 -33.32
C LEU A 68 2.26 -14.66 -34.73
N VAL A 69 3.25 -13.79 -34.82
CA VAL A 69 4.00 -13.53 -36.06
C VAL A 69 5.39 -14.15 -35.92
N PRO A 70 5.85 -15.01 -36.85
CA PRO A 70 7.20 -15.56 -36.82
C PRO A 70 8.18 -14.61 -37.52
N PHE A 71 9.29 -14.26 -36.86
CA PHE A 71 10.42 -13.58 -37.49
C PHE A 71 11.62 -14.52 -37.62
N THR A 72 12.03 -14.74 -38.87
CA THR A 72 13.19 -15.56 -39.26
C THR A 72 14.52 -14.83 -39.10
N ARG A 73 15.50 -15.63 -38.68
CA ARG A 73 16.90 -15.36 -38.34
C ARG A 73 17.76 -15.00 -39.57
N ALA A 74 18.76 -14.13 -39.39
CA ALA A 74 19.95 -14.08 -40.24
C ALA A 74 21.20 -13.85 -39.38
N LEU A 75 22.11 -14.84 -39.42
CA LEU A 75 23.47 -14.82 -38.86
C LEU A 75 24.46 -14.43 -39.98
N SER A 76 25.49 -13.65 -39.64
CA SER A 76 26.92 -13.97 -39.84
C SER A 76 27.79 -12.71 -40.03
N ALA A 77 28.88 -12.63 -39.26
CA ALA A 77 30.08 -11.86 -39.60
C ALA A 77 31.32 -12.54 -38.94
N PRO A 78 32.53 -12.41 -39.53
CA PRO A 78 33.61 -13.39 -39.37
C PRO A 78 34.63 -13.04 -38.28
N LEU A 79 35.27 -14.09 -37.74
CA LEU A 79 36.44 -14.02 -36.87
C LEU A 79 37.65 -13.40 -37.60
N ALA A 80 38.30 -12.43 -36.97
CA ALA A 80 39.62 -11.95 -37.34
C ALA A 80 40.69 -12.59 -36.42
N GLU A 81 41.71 -13.18 -37.06
CA GLU A 81 42.95 -13.64 -36.42
C GLU A 81 43.77 -12.45 -35.92
N VAL A 82 44.20 -12.48 -34.66
CA VAL A 82 45.18 -11.54 -34.11
C VAL A 82 46.39 -12.32 -33.60
N GLY A 83 47.55 -11.94 -34.14
CA GLY A 83 48.83 -12.63 -34.01
C GLY A 83 49.47 -12.55 -32.62
N LEU A 84 50.19 -13.63 -32.29
CA LEU A 84 51.08 -13.74 -31.14
C LEU A 84 52.32 -12.83 -31.30
N THR A 85 52.48 -11.86 -30.40
CA THR A 85 53.78 -11.25 -30.10
C THR A 85 54.30 -11.77 -28.76
N LYS A 86 55.54 -12.29 -28.77
CA LYS A 86 56.29 -12.74 -27.59
C LYS A 86 56.57 -11.55 -26.66
N ALA A 87 56.11 -11.64 -25.41
CA ALA A 87 56.45 -10.72 -24.33
C ALA A 87 57.49 -11.34 -23.36
N PRO A 88 58.27 -10.51 -22.63
CA PRO A 88 59.40 -10.96 -21.81
C PRO A 88 58.95 -11.63 -20.51
N LEU A 89 59.64 -12.70 -20.13
CA LEU A 89 59.55 -13.35 -18.82
C LEU A 89 60.15 -12.44 -17.74
N GLU A 90 59.31 -11.75 -16.98
CA GLU A 90 59.58 -11.40 -15.57
C GLU A 90 58.30 -10.80 -14.95
N ASN A 91 57.38 -11.67 -14.55
CA ASN A 91 56.33 -11.38 -13.57
C ASN A 91 55.81 -12.72 -13.09
N ILE A 92 56.19 -13.12 -11.88
CA ILE A 92 55.59 -14.27 -11.20
C ILE A 92 54.13 -13.86 -10.94
N PRO A 93 53.14 -14.52 -11.57
CA PRO A 93 51.75 -14.17 -11.32
C PRO A 93 51.45 -14.38 -9.84
N PRO A 94 50.66 -13.49 -9.21
CA PRO A 94 50.23 -13.68 -7.83
C PRO A 94 49.56 -15.06 -7.71
N PRO A 95 49.67 -15.72 -6.54
CA PRO A 95 49.07 -17.04 -6.33
C PRO A 95 47.61 -16.98 -6.73
N VAL A 96 47.26 -17.81 -7.71
CA VAL A 96 45.89 -17.93 -8.22
C VAL A 96 45.03 -18.39 -7.06
N ASP A 97 44.06 -17.56 -6.67
CA ASP A 97 43.11 -17.90 -5.63
C ASP A 97 42.22 -19.05 -6.10
N LEU A 98 42.59 -20.26 -5.66
CA LEU A 98 41.93 -21.49 -6.05
C LEU A 98 40.47 -21.53 -5.57
N GLU A 99 40.13 -20.82 -4.50
CA GLU A 99 38.75 -20.75 -4.00
C GLU A 99 37.90 -19.83 -4.88
N ALA A 100 38.46 -18.72 -5.38
CA ALA A 100 37.80 -17.88 -6.36
C ALA A 100 37.49 -18.64 -7.67
N LEU A 101 38.40 -19.48 -8.15
CA LEU A 101 38.17 -20.36 -9.30
C LEU A 101 37.11 -21.43 -9.02
N ARG A 102 37.09 -21.99 -7.81
CA ARG A 102 36.10 -23.00 -7.40
C ARG A 102 34.70 -22.42 -7.29
N MET A 103 34.56 -21.19 -6.76
CA MET A 103 33.29 -20.47 -6.72
C MET A 103 32.82 -20.04 -8.11
N ALA A 104 33.74 -19.58 -8.97
CA ALA A 104 33.41 -19.22 -10.36
C ALA A 104 32.79 -20.37 -11.16
N GLY A 105 33.24 -21.61 -10.91
CA GLY A 105 32.67 -22.81 -11.52
C GLY A 105 31.25 -23.15 -11.02
N ARG A 106 30.96 -22.92 -9.73
CA ARG A 106 29.62 -23.19 -9.15
C ARG A 106 28.58 -22.18 -9.57
N CYS A 107 28.98 -20.93 -9.75
CA CYS A 107 28.08 -19.85 -10.12
C CYS A 107 27.86 -19.71 -11.62
N ALA A 108 28.40 -20.59 -12.47
CA ALA A 108 28.22 -20.47 -13.91
C ALA A 108 26.76 -20.65 -14.36
N GLU A 109 25.95 -21.40 -13.62
CA GLU A 109 24.56 -21.72 -13.99
C GLU A 109 23.66 -21.72 -12.75
N ILE A 110 22.98 -20.60 -12.49
CA ILE A 110 22.02 -20.44 -11.40
C ILE A 110 20.67 -21.02 -11.84
N LYS A 111 20.19 -22.04 -11.12
CA LYS A 111 18.93 -22.75 -11.37
C LYS A 111 17.93 -22.64 -10.23
N SER A 112 18.38 -22.16 -9.07
CA SER A 112 17.56 -22.12 -7.86
C SER A 112 17.80 -20.85 -7.03
N LEU A 113 16.87 -20.60 -6.10
CA LEU A 113 16.94 -19.51 -5.13
C LEU A 113 18.22 -19.59 -4.28
N THR A 114 18.55 -20.78 -3.79
CA THR A 114 19.73 -21.03 -2.95
C THR A 114 21.02 -20.80 -3.71
N GLU A 115 21.10 -21.26 -4.98
CA GLU A 115 22.27 -21.00 -5.82
C GLU A 115 22.44 -19.50 -6.12
N PHE A 116 21.34 -18.76 -6.29
CA PHE A 116 21.44 -17.31 -6.42
C PHE A 116 22.00 -16.67 -5.15
N GLU A 117 21.48 -17.06 -3.98
CA GLU A 117 21.93 -16.55 -2.67
C GLU A 117 23.42 -16.85 -2.42
N ASP A 118 23.87 -18.05 -2.77
CA ASP A 118 25.28 -18.46 -2.65
C ASP A 118 26.21 -17.70 -3.61
N CYS A 119 25.68 -17.22 -4.75
CA CYS A 119 26.47 -16.60 -5.80
C CYS A 119 26.46 -15.07 -5.80
N VAL A 120 25.43 -14.46 -5.21
CA VAL A 120 25.32 -13.00 -5.18
C VAL A 120 26.28 -12.38 -4.16
N GLN A 121 27.09 -11.44 -4.63
CA GLN A 121 28.02 -10.68 -3.80
C GLN A 121 27.33 -9.42 -3.31
N VAL A 122 26.97 -9.40 -2.02
CA VAL A 122 26.32 -8.24 -1.38
C VAL A 122 27.27 -7.04 -1.41
N SER A 123 26.75 -5.89 -1.84
CA SER A 123 27.44 -4.61 -1.92
C SER A 123 26.75 -3.58 -1.03
N LEU A 124 27.43 -2.46 -0.78
CA LEU A 124 26.87 -1.37 0.03
C LEU A 124 25.76 -0.65 -0.76
N LEU A 125 24.69 -0.29 -0.06
CA LEU A 125 23.62 0.54 -0.64
C LEU A 125 24.20 1.88 -1.12
N PRO A 126 23.81 2.38 -2.31
CA PRO A 126 24.26 3.67 -2.82
C PRO A 126 23.82 4.80 -1.90
N ARG A 127 24.55 5.93 -1.97
CA ARG A 127 24.20 7.11 -1.18
C ARG A 127 22.84 7.65 -1.61
N GLN A 128 22.02 8.05 -0.65
CA GLN A 128 20.76 8.70 -0.97
C GLN A 128 21.02 10.12 -1.48
N SER A 129 20.37 10.50 -2.58
CA SER A 129 20.40 11.87 -3.09
C SER A 129 19.01 12.36 -3.46
N PRO A 130 18.60 13.56 -3.02
CA PRO A 130 17.29 14.12 -3.34
C PRO A 130 17.16 14.59 -4.80
N THR A 131 18.23 14.57 -5.59
CA THR A 131 18.26 15.03 -6.99
C THR A 131 18.61 13.94 -7.99
N ALA A 132 18.99 12.74 -7.53
CA ALA A 132 19.41 11.64 -8.40
C ALA A 132 18.20 10.82 -8.88
N TRP A 133 17.61 11.25 -9.98
CA TRP A 133 16.46 10.59 -10.63
C TRP A 133 16.82 9.37 -11.47
N GLN A 134 18.12 9.07 -11.57
CA GLN A 134 18.67 7.88 -12.21
C GLN A 134 19.35 7.02 -11.15
N CYS A 135 19.00 5.73 -11.08
CA CYS A 135 19.56 4.76 -10.16
C CYS A 135 20.00 3.50 -10.91
N SER A 136 21.31 3.29 -11.00
CA SER A 136 21.92 2.05 -11.50
C SER A 136 22.55 1.21 -10.39
N PHE A 137 22.42 1.64 -9.13
CA PHE A 137 22.98 0.99 -7.93
C PHE A 137 24.50 0.72 -7.95
N GLU A 138 25.23 1.26 -8.91
CA GLU A 138 26.68 1.14 -9.00
C GLU A 138 27.41 1.88 -7.87
N GLU A 139 28.62 1.44 -7.58
CA GLU A 139 29.44 2.03 -6.52
C GLU A 139 29.69 3.52 -6.80
N GLY A 140 29.48 4.36 -5.79
CA GLY A 140 29.63 5.81 -5.90
C GLY A 140 28.48 6.53 -6.58
N THR A 141 27.50 5.81 -7.13
CA THR A 141 26.25 6.44 -7.59
C THR A 141 25.38 6.85 -6.42
N ALA A 142 24.53 7.84 -6.65
CA ALA A 142 23.50 8.23 -5.72
C ALA A 142 22.14 7.88 -6.28
N CYS A 143 21.20 7.53 -5.41
CA CYS A 143 19.86 7.16 -5.81
C CYS A 143 18.81 7.88 -4.97
N LYS A 144 17.75 8.36 -5.61
CA LYS A 144 16.61 8.95 -4.91
C LYS A 144 15.58 7.92 -4.46
N PHE A 145 15.43 6.83 -5.21
CA PHE A 145 14.53 5.74 -4.86
C PHE A 145 15.08 4.95 -3.67
N GLN A 146 14.21 4.67 -2.70
CA GLN A 146 14.58 4.02 -1.45
C GLN A 146 13.66 2.83 -1.19
N ALA A 147 14.25 1.71 -0.79
CA ALA A 147 13.47 0.59 -0.29
C ALA A 147 12.77 0.98 1.02
N ILE A 148 11.43 0.94 1.01
CA ILE A 148 10.61 1.16 2.20
C ILE A 148 10.43 -0.16 2.95
N THR A 149 10.31 -1.26 2.22
CA THR A 149 10.28 -2.60 2.80
C THR A 149 11.71 -3.01 3.21
N SER A 150 11.86 -3.64 4.37
CA SER A 150 13.16 -4.17 4.81
C SER A 150 13.58 -5.40 4.00
N GLY A 151 14.88 -5.70 3.99
CA GLY A 151 15.43 -6.91 3.34
C GLY A 151 15.98 -6.69 1.93
N PHE A 152 15.77 -5.52 1.33
CA PHE A 152 16.46 -5.17 0.09
C PHE A 152 17.97 -5.03 0.32
N SER A 153 18.73 -5.61 -0.60
CA SER A 153 20.19 -5.55 -0.65
C SER A 153 20.64 -5.16 -2.05
N VAL A 154 21.80 -4.55 -2.17
CA VAL A 154 22.46 -4.37 -3.49
C VAL A 154 23.40 -5.54 -3.68
N GLY A 155 23.38 -6.13 -4.86
CA GLY A 155 24.15 -7.31 -5.17
C GLY A 155 24.79 -7.23 -6.54
N ARG A 156 25.86 -8.00 -6.71
CA ARG A 156 26.49 -8.26 -8.00
C ARG A 156 26.63 -9.75 -8.20
N LEU A 157 26.35 -10.22 -9.41
CA LEU A 157 26.62 -11.60 -9.78
C LEU A 157 27.98 -11.73 -10.49
N PRO A 158 28.62 -12.90 -10.45
CA PRO A 158 29.73 -13.21 -11.35
C PRO A 158 29.30 -13.05 -12.81
N ALA A 159 30.22 -12.61 -13.68
CA ALA A 159 29.91 -12.30 -15.08
C ALA A 159 29.27 -13.49 -15.83
N THR A 160 29.63 -14.72 -15.47
CA THR A 160 29.09 -15.94 -16.06
C THR A 160 27.66 -16.25 -15.63
N SER A 161 27.19 -15.71 -14.50
CA SER A 161 25.91 -16.07 -13.89
C SER A 161 24.72 -15.27 -14.39
N TYR A 162 24.95 -14.07 -14.93
CA TYR A 162 23.88 -13.13 -15.31
C TYR A 162 22.88 -13.73 -16.32
N SER A 163 23.37 -14.43 -17.34
CA SER A 163 22.51 -15.11 -18.32
C SER A 163 21.62 -16.17 -17.67
N SER A 164 22.18 -17.02 -16.80
CA SER A 164 21.37 -18.03 -16.09
C SER A 164 20.31 -17.42 -15.17
N PHE A 165 20.62 -16.29 -14.51
CA PHE A 165 19.62 -15.57 -13.71
C PHE A 165 18.50 -14.96 -14.57
N ALA A 166 18.84 -14.43 -15.75
CA ALA A 166 17.86 -13.94 -16.72
C ALA A 166 16.92 -15.06 -17.16
N GLN A 167 17.47 -16.22 -17.52
CA GLN A 167 16.70 -17.42 -17.90
C GLN A 167 15.80 -17.91 -16.77
N MET A 168 16.31 -17.95 -15.54
CA MET A 168 15.53 -18.32 -14.35
C MET A 168 14.34 -17.37 -14.14
N SER A 169 14.47 -16.11 -14.53
CA SER A 169 13.42 -15.09 -14.50
C SER A 169 12.57 -15.05 -15.78
N SER A 170 12.67 -16.08 -16.64
CA SER A 170 11.98 -16.17 -17.93
C SER A 170 12.27 -15.02 -18.90
N ARG A 171 13.48 -14.45 -18.84
CA ARG A 171 13.97 -13.38 -19.73
C ARG A 171 15.01 -13.89 -20.72
N TYR A 172 15.26 -13.11 -21.76
CA TYR A 172 16.37 -13.38 -22.68
C TYR A 172 17.73 -13.10 -22.04
N ASP A 173 18.76 -13.82 -22.51
CA ASP A 173 20.14 -13.67 -22.04
C ASP A 173 20.68 -12.25 -22.20
N PHE A 174 20.32 -11.56 -23.29
CA PHE A 174 20.76 -10.18 -23.53
C PHE A 174 20.05 -9.15 -22.62
N ASP A 175 18.95 -9.54 -21.99
CA ASP A 175 18.22 -8.74 -21.01
C ASP A 175 18.63 -9.10 -19.56
N SER A 176 19.76 -9.80 -19.40
CA SER A 176 20.33 -10.05 -18.08
C SER A 176 20.71 -8.75 -17.37
N PRO A 177 20.63 -8.69 -16.02
CA PRO A 177 21.16 -7.54 -15.31
C PRO A 177 22.65 -7.37 -15.64
N GLN A 178 23.16 -6.15 -15.49
CA GLN A 178 24.58 -5.88 -15.64
C GLN A 178 25.04 -5.13 -14.40
N GLY A 179 26.24 -5.45 -13.91
CA GLY A 179 26.79 -4.75 -12.75
C GLY A 179 25.97 -4.95 -11.47
N GLN A 180 25.85 -3.90 -10.67
CA GLN A 180 25.12 -3.94 -9.41
C GLN A 180 23.63 -3.71 -9.62
N PHE A 181 22.81 -4.42 -8.85
CA PHE A 181 21.35 -4.26 -8.90
C PHE A 181 20.75 -4.39 -7.50
N LEU A 182 19.59 -3.79 -7.30
CA LEU A 182 18.85 -3.92 -6.05
C LEU A 182 18.01 -5.20 -6.11
N TYR A 183 18.06 -6.02 -5.07
CA TYR A 183 17.30 -7.27 -5.01
C TYR A 183 16.80 -7.57 -3.60
N ILE A 184 15.84 -8.49 -3.53
CA ILE A 184 15.35 -9.09 -2.30
C ILE A 184 14.97 -10.54 -2.56
N ILE A 185 15.30 -11.41 -1.60
CA ILE A 185 14.96 -12.82 -1.59
C ILE A 185 13.84 -13.02 -0.58
N SER A 186 12.69 -13.48 -1.04
CA SER A 186 11.59 -13.91 -0.19
C SER A 186 11.64 -15.43 -0.07
N ALA A 187 12.42 -15.96 0.87
CA ALA A 187 12.67 -17.41 0.97
C ALA A 187 11.42 -18.23 1.31
N GLN A 188 10.42 -17.63 1.98
CA GLN A 188 9.17 -18.29 2.34
C GLN A 188 7.99 -17.86 1.46
N GLY A 189 8.23 -16.98 0.50
CA GLY A 189 7.17 -16.20 -0.13
C GLY A 189 6.66 -15.10 0.80
N LEU A 190 6.04 -14.09 0.19
CA LEU A 190 5.29 -13.05 0.87
C LEU A 190 3.88 -13.52 1.13
N ARG A 191 3.29 -13.01 2.20
CA ARG A 191 1.84 -13.17 2.38
C ARG A 191 1.10 -12.40 1.30
N ALA A 192 -0.11 -12.82 1.02
CA ALA A 192 -0.88 -12.31 -0.13
C ALA A 192 -1.01 -10.76 -0.11
N TYR A 193 -1.11 -10.16 1.07
CA TYR A 193 -1.26 -8.72 1.30
C TYR A 193 0.06 -7.97 1.53
N GLU A 194 1.19 -8.68 1.62
CA GLU A 194 2.49 -8.04 1.78
C GLU A 194 2.98 -7.51 0.44
N GLU A 195 3.58 -6.34 0.48
CA GLU A 195 4.10 -5.64 -0.69
C GLU A 195 5.56 -5.25 -0.46
N LEU A 196 6.37 -5.41 -1.50
CA LEU A 196 7.72 -4.87 -1.55
C LEU A 196 7.65 -3.51 -2.23
N ILE A 197 8.09 -2.48 -1.52
CA ILE A 197 7.91 -1.10 -1.95
C ILE A 197 9.27 -0.42 -2.04
N ILE A 198 9.53 0.19 -3.20
CA ILE A 198 10.62 1.14 -3.42
C ILE A 198 9.96 2.48 -3.75
N SER A 199 10.27 3.53 -3.00
CA SER A 199 9.59 4.84 -3.10
C SER A 199 10.57 5.98 -3.37
N ALA A 200 10.11 7.00 -4.10
CA ALA A 200 10.77 8.29 -4.21
C ALA A 200 9.76 9.43 -4.06
N ARG A 201 10.11 10.43 -3.23
CA ARG A 201 9.29 11.63 -3.06
C ARG A 201 9.50 12.61 -4.22
N ILE A 202 8.40 12.94 -4.90
CA ILE A 202 8.34 13.94 -5.98
C ILE A 202 7.89 15.27 -5.37
N PRO A 203 8.74 16.31 -5.35
CA PRO A 203 8.40 17.57 -4.71
C PRO A 203 7.27 18.29 -5.44
N CYS A 204 7.33 18.34 -6.77
CA CYS A 204 6.31 18.94 -7.63
C CYS A 204 6.56 18.53 -9.08
N GLN A 205 5.49 18.35 -9.85
CA GLN A 205 5.53 17.98 -11.26
C GLN A 205 4.41 18.69 -12.02
N GLN A 206 4.68 19.07 -13.27
CA GLN A 206 3.70 19.55 -14.24
C GLN A 206 3.40 18.42 -15.23
N GLY A 207 2.11 18.16 -15.48
CA GLY A 207 1.70 17.03 -16.32
C GLY A 207 2.11 15.67 -15.73
N ASP A 208 2.03 14.62 -16.54
CA ASP A 208 2.44 13.27 -16.15
C ASP A 208 3.94 13.05 -16.36
N GLY A 209 4.52 12.13 -15.60
CA GLY A 209 5.93 11.75 -15.68
C GLY A 209 6.11 10.45 -16.45
N GLU A 210 7.36 10.08 -16.70
CA GLU A 210 7.74 8.81 -17.30
C GLU A 210 8.77 8.14 -16.40
N LEU A 211 8.47 6.90 -16.00
CA LEU A 211 9.38 6.04 -15.25
C LEU A 211 9.83 4.89 -16.14
N ARG A 212 11.15 4.75 -16.28
CA ARG A 212 11.80 3.62 -16.93
C ARG A 212 12.53 2.79 -15.89
N LEU A 213 12.47 1.47 -16.00
CA LEU A 213 13.20 0.56 -15.11
C LEU A 213 13.38 -0.80 -15.80
N SER A 214 14.35 -1.57 -15.31
CA SER A 214 14.51 -2.99 -15.66
C SER A 214 14.21 -3.86 -14.45
N TYR A 215 13.45 -4.94 -14.62
CA TYR A 215 13.13 -5.85 -13.52
C TYR A 215 13.22 -7.32 -13.90
N TRP A 216 13.58 -8.13 -12.90
CA TRP A 216 13.63 -9.58 -12.96
C TRP A 216 12.85 -10.16 -11.79
N LEU A 217 12.03 -11.15 -12.09
CA LEU A 217 11.20 -11.83 -11.11
C LEU A 217 11.27 -13.34 -11.36
N SER A 218 11.64 -14.09 -10.33
CA SER A 218 11.67 -15.54 -10.37
C SER A 218 11.03 -16.12 -9.11
N PRO A 219 9.98 -16.95 -9.22
CA PRO A 219 9.26 -17.31 -10.45
C PRO A 219 8.36 -16.15 -10.95
N PRO A 220 7.89 -16.15 -12.21
CA PRO A 220 7.32 -14.96 -12.86
C PRO A 220 5.88 -14.59 -12.46
N GLU A 221 5.25 -15.28 -11.50
CA GLU A 221 3.81 -15.13 -11.19
C GLU A 221 3.46 -13.96 -10.25
N GLY A 222 4.47 -13.22 -9.78
CA GLY A 222 4.24 -11.98 -9.05
C GLY A 222 3.78 -10.84 -9.94
N THR A 223 3.26 -9.80 -9.31
CA THR A 223 2.76 -8.60 -9.99
C THR A 223 3.62 -7.42 -9.62
N ILE A 224 4.01 -6.62 -10.62
CA ILE A 224 4.70 -5.35 -10.41
C ILE A 224 3.85 -4.23 -10.98
N ARG A 225 3.75 -3.13 -10.25
CA ARG A 225 2.98 -1.95 -10.65
C ARG A 225 3.65 -0.70 -10.11
N VAL A 226 3.28 0.44 -10.66
CA VAL A 226 3.72 1.73 -10.17
C VAL A 226 2.53 2.46 -9.58
N CYS A 227 2.72 3.03 -8.41
CA CYS A 227 1.70 3.78 -7.70
C CYS A 227 2.15 5.21 -7.44
N THR A 228 1.21 6.13 -7.45
CA THR A 228 1.37 7.47 -6.91
C THR A 228 0.58 7.59 -5.63
N LEU A 229 1.22 8.10 -4.59
CA LEU A 229 0.63 8.29 -3.27
C LEU A 229 0.70 9.76 -2.89
N ASP A 230 -0.43 10.41 -2.74
CA ASP A 230 -0.53 11.72 -2.09
C ASP A 230 -1.09 11.58 -0.65
N ASP A 231 -1.42 12.69 -0.01
CA ASP A 231 -1.92 12.69 1.37
C ASP A 231 -3.31 12.04 1.52
N GLU A 232 -4.08 11.90 0.44
CA GLU A 232 -5.48 11.45 0.43
C GLU A 232 -5.66 10.06 -0.19
N MET A 233 -4.93 9.74 -1.26
CA MET A 233 -5.12 8.52 -2.03
C MET A 233 -3.84 7.92 -2.61
N ARG A 234 -3.87 6.60 -2.73
CA ARG A 234 -2.93 5.80 -3.51
C ARG A 234 -3.59 5.37 -4.81
N SER A 235 -3.08 5.83 -5.94
CA SER A 235 -3.49 5.38 -7.27
C SER A 235 -2.39 4.50 -7.86
N CYS A 236 -2.75 3.43 -8.55
CA CYS A 236 -1.77 2.50 -9.13
C CYS A 236 -2.11 2.21 -10.59
N THR A 237 -1.08 1.99 -11.38
CA THR A 237 -1.20 1.45 -12.74
C THR A 237 -1.72 0.02 -12.71
N GLN A 238 -2.16 -0.47 -13.87
CA GLN A 238 -2.33 -1.90 -14.05
C GLN A 238 -0.99 -2.62 -13.82
N PRO A 239 -1.02 -3.88 -13.34
CA PRO A 239 0.17 -4.70 -13.25
C PRO A 239 0.88 -4.79 -14.61
N PHE A 240 2.21 -4.75 -14.60
CA PHE A 240 3.01 -4.99 -15.78
C PHE A 240 2.77 -6.41 -16.29
N VAL A 241 2.50 -6.52 -17.58
CA VAL A 241 2.45 -7.82 -18.25
C VAL A 241 3.87 -8.36 -18.30
N HIS A 242 4.10 -9.52 -17.69
CA HIS A 242 5.40 -10.18 -17.76
C HIS A 242 5.67 -10.62 -19.20
N THR A 243 6.73 -10.07 -19.80
CA THR A 243 7.18 -10.41 -21.16
C THR A 243 8.52 -11.16 -21.10
N ASN A 244 9.17 -11.34 -22.23
CA ASN A 244 10.56 -11.81 -22.30
C ASN A 244 11.60 -10.69 -22.10
N GLN A 245 11.16 -9.41 -22.06
CA GLN A 245 12.00 -8.22 -21.91
C GLN A 245 11.97 -7.68 -20.48
N SER A 246 13.13 -7.36 -19.91
CA SER A 246 13.24 -6.83 -18.54
C SER A 246 12.80 -5.36 -18.41
N GLY A 247 13.00 -4.58 -19.47
CA GLY A 247 12.73 -3.14 -19.50
C GLY A 247 11.23 -2.81 -19.57
N VAL A 248 10.81 -1.84 -18.76
CA VAL A 248 9.44 -1.27 -18.78
C VAL A 248 9.50 0.24 -18.77
N ILE A 249 8.56 0.85 -19.50
CA ILE A 249 8.30 2.29 -19.49
C ILE A 249 6.85 2.47 -19.06
N VAL A 250 6.61 3.32 -18.07
CA VAL A 250 5.27 3.58 -17.54
C VAL A 250 5.06 5.06 -17.30
N ALA A 251 3.86 5.55 -17.65
CA ALA A 251 3.43 6.89 -17.32
C ALA A 251 3.11 6.99 -15.83
N VAL A 252 3.68 7.99 -15.16
CA VAL A 252 3.43 8.29 -13.75
C VAL A 252 2.45 9.45 -13.69
N ILE A 253 1.19 9.09 -13.47
CA ILE A 253 0.07 10.02 -13.44
C ILE A 253 0.26 11.02 -12.30
N ASN A 254 0.19 12.30 -12.61
CA ASN A 254 0.25 13.32 -11.58
C ASN A 254 -1.06 13.34 -10.79
N PRO A 255 -1.04 13.00 -9.48
CA PRO A 255 -2.27 12.93 -8.69
C PRO A 255 -2.88 14.33 -8.47
N ILE A 256 -2.09 15.39 -8.66
CA ILE A 256 -2.46 16.75 -8.32
C ILE A 256 -3.44 17.32 -9.36
N LYS A 257 -4.67 17.57 -8.90
CA LYS A 257 -5.69 18.29 -9.67
C LYS A 257 -5.18 19.70 -10.04
N PRO A 258 -5.63 20.30 -11.16
CA PRO A 258 -5.13 21.57 -11.69
C PRO A 258 -5.21 22.80 -10.73
N LYS A 259 -5.83 22.68 -9.56
CA LYS A 259 -6.02 23.78 -8.61
C LYS A 259 -5.04 23.77 -7.42
N SER A 260 -4.22 22.73 -7.20
CA SER A 260 -3.32 22.63 -6.04
C SER A 260 -1.89 22.21 -6.41
N GLN A 261 -1.25 22.91 -7.34
CA GLN A 261 0.11 22.63 -7.89
C GLN A 261 1.29 22.62 -6.87
N THR A 262 1.07 22.48 -5.57
CA THR A 262 2.11 22.66 -4.55
C THR A 262 2.32 21.48 -3.61
N THR A 263 1.59 20.37 -3.78
CA THR A 263 1.71 19.22 -2.87
C THR A 263 2.68 18.18 -3.43
N SER A 264 3.72 17.84 -2.66
CA SER A 264 4.58 16.71 -3.01
C SER A 264 3.80 15.39 -2.96
N PHE A 265 4.14 14.43 -3.79
CA PHE A 265 3.59 13.07 -3.73
C PHE A 265 4.73 12.05 -3.76
N GLU A 266 4.45 10.79 -3.48
CA GLU A 266 5.40 9.68 -3.59
C GLU A 266 5.11 8.85 -4.84
N VAL A 267 6.17 8.38 -5.50
CA VAL A 267 6.11 7.38 -6.56
C VAL A 267 6.66 6.08 -5.99
N GLU A 268 5.83 5.05 -5.97
CA GLU A 268 6.15 3.74 -5.43
C GLU A 268 6.20 2.70 -6.56
N ILE A 269 7.29 1.94 -6.63
CA ILE A 269 7.39 0.70 -7.39
C ILE A 269 7.02 -0.43 -6.44
N VAL A 270 5.96 -1.17 -6.77
CA VAL A 270 5.32 -2.13 -5.87
C VAL A 270 5.36 -3.51 -6.49
N ALA A 271 6.03 -4.45 -5.82
CA ALA A 271 5.93 -5.87 -6.13
C ALA A 271 5.05 -6.57 -5.10
N SER A 272 4.08 -7.36 -5.57
CA SER A 272 3.09 -8.06 -4.75
C SER A 272 2.78 -9.43 -5.32
N ASN A 273 1.95 -10.21 -4.62
CA ASN A 273 1.57 -11.57 -5.02
C ASN A 273 2.76 -12.56 -5.13
N LEU A 274 3.81 -12.34 -4.33
CA LEU A 274 5.00 -13.19 -4.30
C LEU A 274 4.80 -14.38 -3.33
N ILE A 275 3.72 -15.14 -3.49
CA ILE A 275 3.24 -16.13 -2.50
C ILE A 275 4.21 -17.31 -2.33
N ARG A 276 5.09 -17.55 -3.30
CA ARG A 276 6.07 -18.64 -3.27
C ARG A 276 7.48 -18.08 -3.06
N PRO A 277 8.45 -18.92 -2.66
CA PRO A 277 9.84 -18.49 -2.59
C PRO A 277 10.28 -17.81 -3.87
N SER A 278 10.72 -16.56 -3.78
CA SER A 278 10.92 -15.72 -4.97
C SER A 278 12.09 -14.75 -4.82
N ILE A 279 12.66 -14.35 -5.96
CA ILE A 279 13.64 -13.27 -6.09
C ILE A 279 12.98 -12.15 -6.88
N PHE A 280 13.04 -10.95 -6.32
CA PHE A 280 12.71 -9.72 -7.02
C PHE A 280 13.96 -8.87 -7.14
N ALA A 281 14.35 -8.54 -8.36
CA ALA A 281 15.48 -7.67 -8.66
C ALA A 281 15.07 -6.52 -9.59
N ILE A 282 15.68 -5.36 -9.40
CA ILE A 282 15.41 -4.14 -10.15
C ILE A 282 16.69 -3.35 -10.35
N ASP A 283 16.79 -2.71 -11.52
CA ASP A 283 17.94 -1.89 -11.91
C ASP A 283 17.53 -0.82 -12.93
N ASN A 284 18.44 0.11 -13.24
CA ASN A 284 18.32 1.12 -14.28
C ASN A 284 17.03 1.96 -14.16
N ILE A 285 16.71 2.37 -12.93
CA ILE A 285 15.55 3.22 -12.65
C ILE A 285 15.87 4.62 -13.17
N GLU A 286 15.07 5.15 -14.08
CA GLU A 286 15.16 6.50 -14.60
C GLU A 286 13.80 7.17 -14.54
N TYR A 287 13.71 8.29 -13.82
CA TYR A 287 12.50 9.09 -13.74
C TYR A 287 12.65 10.42 -14.47
N LYS A 288 11.75 10.71 -15.41
CA LYS A 288 11.70 11.94 -16.20
C LYS A 288 10.35 12.62 -16.03
N ALA A 289 10.37 13.89 -15.70
CA ALA A 289 9.16 14.70 -15.61
C ALA A 289 9.50 16.19 -15.70
N ASP A 290 8.50 17.01 -16.03
CA ASP A 290 8.61 18.47 -15.97
C ASP A 290 8.41 18.93 -14.53
N PHE A 291 9.50 18.98 -13.76
CA PHE A 291 9.43 19.43 -12.37
C PHE A 291 9.05 20.92 -12.29
N CYS A 292 8.24 21.27 -11.30
CA CYS A 292 7.88 22.67 -11.10
C CYS A 292 9.13 23.47 -10.72
N GLU A 293 9.32 24.63 -11.35
CA GLU A 293 10.35 25.56 -10.92
C GLU A 293 10.05 25.98 -9.47
N PRO A 294 11.05 25.92 -8.57
CA PRO A 294 10.86 26.45 -7.23
C PRO A 294 10.50 27.93 -7.39
N LYS A 295 9.30 28.32 -6.98
CA LYS A 295 8.95 29.74 -6.86
C LYS A 295 9.90 30.34 -5.83
N ILE A 296 11.01 30.91 -6.29
CA ILE A 296 11.86 31.75 -5.47
C ILE A 296 11.00 32.97 -5.19
N ILE A 297 10.26 32.94 -4.06
CA ILE A 297 9.57 34.13 -3.58
C ILE A 297 10.69 35.12 -3.30
N PRO A 298 10.82 36.21 -4.07
CA PRO A 298 11.82 37.22 -3.77
C PRO A 298 11.45 37.71 -2.38
N ILE A 299 12.35 37.51 -1.42
CA ILE A 299 12.22 38.13 -0.11
C ILE A 299 12.32 39.62 -0.39
N GLN A 300 11.18 40.28 -0.61
CA GLN A 300 11.14 41.72 -0.68
C GLN A 300 11.41 42.20 0.74
N ASN A 301 12.68 42.48 1.03
CA ASN A 301 13.11 43.29 2.16
C ASN A 301 12.46 44.67 1.99
N LYS A 302 11.21 44.83 2.44
CA LYS A 302 10.47 46.09 2.38
C LYS A 302 10.57 46.90 3.67
N ASP A 303 11.35 46.44 4.64
CA ASP A 303 11.45 47.06 5.97
C ASP A 303 12.87 47.61 6.29
N GLN A 304 13.67 48.02 5.28
CA GLN A 304 15.02 48.54 5.55
C GLN A 304 15.26 50.02 5.21
N ASP A 305 14.22 50.83 4.98
CA ASP A 305 14.35 52.28 4.73
C ASP A 305 13.61 53.17 5.75
N GLN A 306 13.48 52.76 7.02
CA GLN A 306 13.06 53.67 8.10
C GLN A 306 13.72 53.33 9.44
N PHE A 307 15.02 53.60 9.60
CA PHE A 307 15.60 53.99 10.89
C PHE A 307 17.09 54.33 10.69
N PHE A 308 17.43 55.62 10.62
CA PHE A 308 18.61 56.30 11.16
C PHE A 308 18.81 57.64 10.44
N GLU A 309 18.10 58.67 10.90
CA GLU A 309 18.62 60.05 10.89
C GLU A 309 18.78 60.46 12.35
N ALA A 310 20.01 60.41 12.83
CA ALA A 310 20.49 61.21 13.93
C ALA A 310 21.95 61.55 13.59
N GLU A 311 22.10 62.67 12.87
CA GLU A 311 23.31 63.48 12.90
C GLU A 311 23.70 63.71 14.36
N ASP A 312 24.94 63.40 14.71
CA ASP A 312 25.70 64.39 15.46
C ASP A 312 27.18 64.39 15.13
N THR A 313 27.59 65.60 14.80
CA THR A 313 28.90 66.21 14.61
C THR A 313 30.07 65.69 15.46
N LEU A 314 31.28 65.61 14.87
CA LEU A 314 32.42 66.53 15.12
C LEU A 314 33.77 65.97 14.60
N ASP A 315 34.45 66.84 13.86
CA ASP A 315 35.90 67.09 13.77
C ASP A 315 36.94 66.00 13.41
N SER A 316 37.55 66.26 12.26
CA SER A 316 38.93 65.91 11.87
C SER A 316 39.95 66.61 12.78
N PRO A 317 41.13 66.03 13.04
CA PRO A 317 42.26 66.43 12.19
C PRO A 317 43.29 65.33 11.88
N THR A 318 43.97 65.56 10.76
CA THR A 318 45.27 65.04 10.29
C THR A 318 46.36 64.85 11.35
N SER A 319 47.09 63.72 11.31
CA SER A 319 48.56 63.66 11.13
C SER A 319 49.16 62.24 11.26
N GLU A 320 50.03 61.90 10.30
CA GLU A 320 51.29 61.13 10.38
C GLU A 320 51.51 59.88 11.28
N ILE A 321 51.90 58.80 10.59
CA ILE A 321 53.07 57.92 10.82
C ILE A 321 53.31 57.38 12.25
N ARG A 322 53.12 56.06 12.43
CA ARG A 322 54.14 55.17 13.01
C ARG A 322 53.85 53.68 12.80
N ARG A 323 54.89 52.98 12.33
CA ARG A 323 55.05 51.52 12.37
C ARG A 323 54.94 51.02 13.82
N THR A 324 54.10 50.03 14.04
CA THR A 324 54.40 48.94 14.99
C THR A 324 53.61 47.69 14.62
N GLN A 325 54.32 46.56 14.62
CA GLN A 325 53.83 45.21 14.39
C GLN A 325 52.70 44.88 15.38
N ALA A 326 51.60 44.31 14.88
CA ALA A 326 50.52 43.80 15.73
C ALA A 326 50.50 42.26 15.70
N HIS A 327 50.46 41.74 16.92
CA HIS A 327 50.38 40.37 17.35
C HIS A 327 49.30 39.53 16.68
N ILE A 328 49.68 38.31 16.33
CA ILE A 328 48.80 37.14 16.20
C ILE A 328 48.21 36.83 17.58
N PRO A 329 46.88 36.78 17.77
CA PRO A 329 46.29 36.27 19.00
C PRO A 329 46.45 34.75 19.03
N LYS A 330 47.21 34.27 20.01
CA LYS A 330 47.27 32.85 20.36
C LYS A 330 45.92 32.41 20.94
N ARG A 331 45.46 31.24 20.52
CA ARG A 331 44.40 30.45 21.17
C ARG A 331 44.72 30.31 22.67
N PRO A 332 43.74 30.42 23.58
CA PRO A 332 43.88 29.88 24.92
C PRO A 332 43.68 28.37 24.88
N ASP A 333 44.67 27.66 25.41
CA ASP A 333 44.57 26.26 25.82
C ASP A 333 43.48 26.11 26.90
N TYR A 334 42.54 25.20 26.67
CA TYR A 334 41.60 24.75 27.69
C TYR A 334 42.22 23.52 28.37
N GLN A 335 42.86 23.73 29.51
CA GLN A 335 43.20 22.68 30.46
C GLN A 335 42.05 22.50 31.45
N GLY A 336 41.73 21.24 31.73
CA GLY A 336 40.66 20.83 32.62
C GLY A 336 40.90 21.25 34.08
N ILE A 337 39.80 21.53 34.77
CA ILE A 337 39.71 21.55 36.22
C ILE A 337 38.43 20.78 36.59
N GLU A 338 38.63 19.86 37.52
CA GLU A 338 37.66 19.01 38.20
C GLU A 338 36.51 19.83 38.79
N ALA A 339 35.29 19.29 38.71
CA ALA A 339 34.15 19.81 39.45
C ALA A 339 33.67 18.74 40.43
N ASP A 340 33.97 19.02 41.69
CA ASP A 340 33.44 18.37 42.87
C ASP A 340 31.92 18.43 42.93
N SER A 341 31.37 17.31 43.40
CA SER A 341 30.01 17.11 43.87
C SER A 341 29.71 17.97 45.10
N HIS A 342 28.58 18.69 45.11
CA HIS A 342 27.76 18.83 46.32
C HIS A 342 26.34 19.34 45.97
N VAL A 343 25.37 18.47 46.26
CA VAL A 343 24.14 18.71 47.03
C VAL A 343 23.33 19.98 46.70
N LEU A 344 22.17 19.77 46.05
CA LEU A 344 20.94 20.45 46.43
C LEU A 344 19.77 19.46 46.38
N ASP A 345 19.16 19.33 47.55
CA ASP A 345 18.10 18.41 47.95
C ASP A 345 16.74 18.68 47.28
N GLU A 346 16.06 17.56 47.07
CA GLU A 346 14.65 17.27 47.39
C GLU A 346 13.70 18.45 47.64
N LYS A 347 12.74 18.62 46.73
CA LYS A 347 11.31 18.69 47.02
C LYS A 347 10.51 18.96 45.76
N MET A 348 9.79 17.95 45.28
CA MET A 348 8.46 18.04 44.65
C MET A 348 8.17 16.70 43.97
N ASP A 349 7.83 15.68 44.77
CA ASP A 349 7.14 14.46 44.30
C ASP A 349 6.40 13.85 45.51
N GLU A 350 5.36 14.53 45.97
CA GLU A 350 4.41 13.98 46.95
C GLU A 350 3.08 14.76 46.86
N ALA A 351 2.25 14.41 45.86
CA ALA A 351 0.80 14.67 45.84
C ALA A 351 0.17 14.13 44.54
N MET A 352 0.06 12.80 44.41
CA MET A 352 -1.00 12.11 43.64
C MET A 352 -0.82 10.60 43.77
N GLY A 353 -1.01 10.11 44.98
CA GLY A 353 -1.08 8.69 45.30
C GLY A 353 -2.03 8.54 46.48
N ASP A 354 -3.33 8.53 46.19
CA ASP A 354 -4.40 8.09 47.07
C ASP A 354 -5.73 8.23 46.31
N GLU A 355 -6.06 7.25 45.47
CA GLU A 355 -7.43 6.86 45.09
C GLU A 355 -7.47 5.70 44.07
N ILE A 356 -6.63 4.67 44.20
CA ILE A 356 -6.86 3.38 43.50
C ILE A 356 -6.42 2.24 44.43
N GLU A 357 -7.13 2.10 45.56
CA GLU A 357 -7.05 0.90 46.39
C GLU A 357 -8.43 0.63 47.00
N SER A 358 -9.44 0.42 46.13
CA SER A 358 -10.73 -0.15 46.56
C SER A 358 -11.49 -0.78 45.39
N MET A 359 -10.91 -1.75 44.66
CA MET A 359 -11.71 -2.60 43.76
C MET A 359 -11.03 -3.90 43.28
N SER A 360 -10.09 -4.46 44.04
CA SER A 360 -9.39 -5.71 43.68
C SER A 360 -9.71 -6.92 44.58
N ASP A 361 -10.55 -6.79 45.59
CA ASP A 361 -10.90 -7.88 46.51
C ASP A 361 -12.36 -8.33 46.36
N GLU A 362 -12.77 -8.82 45.18
CA GLU A 362 -14.04 -9.55 45.06
C GLU A 362 -14.13 -10.47 43.83
N ILE A 363 -13.03 -11.13 43.41
CA ILE A 363 -13.11 -12.29 42.47
C ILE A 363 -12.02 -13.31 42.82
N MET A 364 -12.10 -13.91 44.02
CA MET A 364 -11.44 -15.19 44.31
C MET A 364 -12.31 -15.98 45.30
N GLU A 365 -13.44 -16.50 44.84
CA GLU A 365 -14.18 -17.57 45.52
C GLU A 365 -15.24 -18.11 44.56
N ASN A 366 -14.83 -18.98 43.63
CA ASN A 366 -15.67 -20.02 43.00
C ASN A 366 -14.96 -20.63 41.78
N GLU A 367 -13.89 -21.41 41.98
CA GLU A 367 -13.51 -22.49 41.06
C GLU A 367 -12.71 -23.57 41.81
N GLU A 368 -13.33 -24.16 42.84
CA GLU A 368 -12.78 -25.34 43.52
C GLU A 368 -13.83 -26.46 43.61
N GLU A 369 -14.41 -26.89 42.48
CA GLU A 369 -15.08 -28.20 42.43
C GLU A 369 -15.27 -28.74 41.00
N LYS A 370 -14.21 -29.28 40.36
CA LYS A 370 -14.33 -30.42 39.40
C LYS A 370 -12.99 -30.89 38.83
N THR A 371 -12.22 -31.62 39.63
CA THR A 371 -11.16 -32.50 39.12
C THR A 371 -11.08 -33.77 39.95
N GLU A 372 -11.98 -34.72 39.70
CA GLU A 372 -11.69 -36.12 40.03
C GLU A 372 -12.53 -37.10 39.20
N LYS A 373 -11.86 -37.80 38.28
CA LYS A 373 -12.00 -39.26 38.01
C LYS A 373 -11.33 -39.62 36.67
N ILE A 374 -10.01 -39.81 36.73
CA ILE A 374 -9.31 -40.72 35.83
C ILE A 374 -9.04 -41.99 36.62
N ALA A 375 -9.73 -43.08 36.28
CA ALA A 375 -9.33 -44.42 36.70
C ALA A 375 -9.72 -45.46 35.65
N HIS A 376 -8.68 -46.06 35.09
CA HIS A 376 -8.60 -47.41 34.54
C HIS A 376 -9.61 -47.87 33.48
N ARG A 377 -9.12 -48.01 32.24
CA ARG A 377 -9.58 -49.10 31.38
C ARG A 377 -8.42 -49.85 30.73
N LYS A 378 -8.36 -51.13 31.07
CA LYS A 378 -7.37 -52.13 30.68
C LYS A 378 -7.32 -52.32 29.16
N PHE A 379 -6.10 -52.43 28.65
CA PHE A 379 -5.78 -53.05 27.38
C PHE A 379 -6.14 -54.54 27.40
N HIS A 380 -6.86 -55.01 26.38
CA HIS A 380 -6.74 -56.38 25.86
C HIS A 380 -6.90 -56.34 24.33
N PRO A 381 -5.99 -56.95 23.56
CA PRO A 381 -6.08 -57.02 22.11
C PRO A 381 -6.83 -58.30 21.71
N GLN A 382 -7.80 -58.19 20.82
CA GLN A 382 -8.27 -59.32 20.03
C GLN A 382 -8.54 -58.86 18.60
N LEU A 383 -7.70 -59.35 17.69
CA LEU A 383 -7.93 -59.37 16.25
C LEU A 383 -9.28 -60.03 15.95
N LYS A 384 -10.12 -59.37 15.16
CA LYS A 384 -10.99 -60.05 14.19
C LYS A 384 -11.04 -59.30 12.88
N VAL A 385 -10.65 -60.04 11.85
CA VAL A 385 -10.77 -59.79 10.42
C VAL A 385 -12.24 -59.76 10.02
N GLY A 386 -12.62 -58.82 9.14
CA GLY A 386 -13.92 -58.85 8.45
C GLY A 386 -14.37 -57.51 7.87
N SER A 387 -14.21 -57.36 6.55
CA SER A 387 -14.95 -56.53 5.60
C SER A 387 -15.80 -55.35 6.11
N ALA A 388 -15.41 -54.13 5.72
CA ALA A 388 -16.21 -53.21 4.90
C ALA A 388 -15.42 -51.91 4.72
N VAL A 389 -15.12 -51.57 3.46
CA VAL A 389 -14.65 -50.24 3.08
C VAL A 389 -15.77 -49.25 3.39
N ARG A 390 -15.68 -48.57 4.54
CA ARG A 390 -16.49 -47.39 4.84
C ARG A 390 -15.78 -46.19 4.24
N LEU A 391 -16.32 -45.66 3.15
CA LEU A 391 -16.04 -44.29 2.71
C LEU A 391 -16.52 -43.33 3.81
N PRO A 392 -15.66 -42.51 4.42
CA PRO A 392 -16.11 -41.42 5.25
C PRO A 392 -16.28 -40.19 4.35
N VAL A 393 -17.46 -40.06 3.75
CA VAL A 393 -17.93 -38.75 3.30
C VAL A 393 -19.17 -38.47 4.12
N SER A 394 -18.95 -37.98 5.34
CA SER A 394 -19.96 -37.21 6.03
C SER A 394 -20.22 -35.99 5.15
N VAL A 395 -21.29 -36.05 4.36
CA VAL A 395 -21.85 -34.92 3.64
C VAL A 395 -22.21 -33.91 4.72
N SER A 396 -21.27 -33.01 5.00
CA SER A 396 -21.49 -31.77 5.74
C SER A 396 -22.73 -31.15 5.11
N GLU A 397 -23.83 -31.08 5.88
CA GLU A 397 -25.04 -30.38 5.47
C GLU A 397 -24.59 -29.03 4.91
N LYS A 398 -24.81 -28.82 3.62
CA LYS A 398 -24.44 -27.57 2.95
C LYS A 398 -25.22 -26.46 3.64
N LYS A 399 -24.56 -25.76 4.58
CA LYS A 399 -25.18 -24.69 5.33
C LYS A 399 -25.53 -23.57 4.35
N ASN A 400 -26.78 -23.12 4.39
CA ASN A 400 -27.26 -22.03 3.53
C ASN A 400 -26.40 -20.77 3.78
N PRO A 401 -25.74 -20.20 2.75
CA PRO A 401 -24.89 -19.01 2.90
C PRO A 401 -25.60 -17.84 3.58
N CYS A 402 -26.90 -17.65 3.34
CA CYS A 402 -27.67 -16.54 3.90
C CYS A 402 -27.81 -16.62 5.42
N ASN A 403 -27.84 -17.83 5.98
CA ASN A 403 -27.91 -18.02 7.42
C ASN A 403 -26.52 -17.95 8.07
N VAL A 404 -25.50 -18.42 7.35
CA VAL A 404 -24.13 -18.52 7.87
C VAL A 404 -23.41 -17.17 7.90
N LEU A 405 -23.66 -16.32 6.89
CA LEU A 405 -22.97 -15.03 6.77
C LEU A 405 -23.63 -13.92 7.56
N ARG A 406 -24.90 -14.09 7.94
CA ARG A 406 -25.67 -13.05 8.65
C ARG A 406 -25.03 -12.74 10.01
N CYS A 407 -24.75 -11.46 10.27
CA CYS A 407 -24.16 -11.04 11.53
C CYS A 407 -24.50 -9.61 11.91
N HIS A 408 -24.96 -9.45 13.17
CA HIS A 408 -25.29 -8.17 13.81
C HIS A 408 -24.36 -7.84 15.00
N PHE A 409 -23.30 -8.64 15.17
CA PHE A 409 -22.25 -8.47 16.18
C PHE A 409 -22.67 -8.25 17.64
N GLU A 410 -23.92 -8.58 18.01
CA GLU A 410 -24.50 -8.30 19.33
C GLU A 410 -23.68 -8.93 20.46
N GLU A 411 -23.33 -10.21 20.31
CA GLU A 411 -22.65 -11.00 21.34
C GLU A 411 -21.25 -11.47 20.95
N ASN A 412 -20.98 -11.62 19.65
CA ASN A 412 -19.73 -12.16 19.10
C ASN A 412 -19.62 -11.86 17.59
N LEU A 413 -18.59 -12.39 16.92
CA LEU A 413 -18.36 -12.22 15.48
C LEU A 413 -19.20 -13.16 14.59
N CYS A 414 -20.25 -13.81 15.11
CA CYS A 414 -21.17 -14.73 14.39
C CYS A 414 -20.47 -15.85 13.60
N GLY A 415 -19.32 -16.33 14.08
CA GLY A 415 -18.50 -17.32 13.38
C GLY A 415 -17.52 -16.74 12.34
N TRP A 416 -17.54 -15.43 12.10
CA TRP A 416 -16.47 -14.76 11.37
C TRP A 416 -15.17 -14.89 12.16
N HIS A 417 -14.13 -15.34 11.47
CA HIS A 417 -12.83 -15.61 12.04
C HIS A 417 -11.95 -14.37 11.97
N ASN A 418 -11.37 -14.02 13.11
CA ASN A 418 -10.50 -12.87 13.24
C ASN A 418 -9.05 -13.29 13.09
N ARG A 419 -8.43 -12.94 11.95
CA ARG A 419 -7.04 -13.31 11.66
C ARG A 419 -6.02 -12.44 12.40
N GLY A 420 -6.46 -11.50 13.23
CA GLY A 420 -5.58 -10.66 14.07
C GLY A 420 -4.73 -11.43 15.08
N GLU A 421 -5.02 -12.70 15.32
CA GLU A 421 -4.20 -13.56 16.19
C GLU A 421 -3.00 -14.17 15.43
N GLU A 422 -3.00 -14.08 14.09
CA GLU A 422 -1.86 -14.42 13.26
C GLU A 422 -0.94 -13.19 13.13
N ALA A 423 0.36 -13.39 13.34
CA ALA A 423 1.35 -12.39 13.79
C ALA A 423 1.46 -11.02 13.05
N ASN A 424 0.73 -10.78 11.95
CA ASN A 424 0.87 -9.56 11.14
C ASN A 424 -0.47 -8.84 10.86
N TYR A 425 -1.57 -9.21 11.53
CA TYR A 425 -2.84 -8.49 11.41
C TYR A 425 -3.27 -7.86 12.74
N GLY A 426 -3.91 -6.69 12.66
CA GLY A 426 -4.65 -6.12 13.76
C GLY A 426 -5.92 -6.94 14.06
N LYS A 427 -6.28 -7.02 15.33
CA LYS A 427 -7.47 -7.74 15.80
C LYS A 427 -8.73 -6.89 15.62
N TRP A 428 -9.71 -7.41 14.88
CA TRP A 428 -11.06 -6.85 14.91
C TRP A 428 -11.64 -6.96 16.32
N ARG A 429 -12.24 -5.89 16.83
CA ARG A 429 -12.91 -5.93 18.14
C ARG A 429 -14.40 -5.93 17.87
N TYR A 430 -15.18 -6.66 18.64
CA TYR A 430 -16.63 -6.50 18.62
C TYR A 430 -17.07 -5.87 19.94
N ARG A 431 -18.14 -5.09 19.89
CA ARG A 431 -18.78 -4.54 21.09
C ARG A 431 -20.29 -4.59 20.90
N GLY A 432 -21.00 -5.16 21.86
CA GLY A 432 -22.46 -5.06 21.93
C GLY A 432 -22.88 -3.66 22.37
N TYR A 433 -24.00 -3.16 21.84
CA TYR A 433 -24.54 -1.81 22.04
C TYR A 433 -24.42 -1.29 23.49
N LYS A 434 -24.91 -2.10 24.45
CA LYS A 434 -25.05 -1.73 25.86
C LYS A 434 -23.73 -1.33 26.53
N LYS A 435 -22.58 -1.80 26.01
CA LYS A 435 -21.25 -1.41 26.48
C LYS A 435 -20.73 -0.13 25.83
N ILE A 436 -21.18 0.18 24.62
CA ILE A 436 -20.71 1.32 23.82
C ILE A 436 -21.34 2.62 24.29
N ALA A 437 -22.67 2.62 24.46
CA ALA A 437 -23.43 3.79 24.90
C ALA A 437 -22.98 4.33 26.27
N LYS A 438 -22.39 3.48 27.12
CA LYS A 438 -21.90 3.85 28.45
C LYS A 438 -20.52 4.52 28.44
N GLU A 439 -19.70 4.26 27.43
CA GLU A 439 -18.28 4.64 27.43
C GLU A 439 -17.94 5.73 26.41
N SER A 440 -18.79 5.99 25.41
CA SER A 440 -18.48 6.96 24.37
C SER A 440 -19.73 7.65 23.82
N LYS A 441 -19.74 8.99 23.90
CA LYS A 441 -20.72 9.87 23.24
C LYS A 441 -20.67 9.79 21.71
N GLU A 442 -19.64 9.15 21.15
CA GLU A 442 -19.42 9.07 19.70
C GLU A 442 -20.40 8.13 18.97
N PHE A 443 -21.25 7.42 19.73
CA PHE A 443 -22.15 6.38 19.23
C PHE A 443 -23.63 6.61 19.62
N GLU A 444 -24.02 7.83 19.97
CA GLU A 444 -25.40 8.18 20.40
C GLU A 444 -26.48 7.89 19.34
N ASP A 445 -26.12 7.73 18.06
CA ASP A 445 -27.07 7.49 16.95
C ASP A 445 -27.39 6.01 16.67
N LEU A 446 -26.86 5.07 17.45
CA LEU A 446 -27.12 3.64 17.24
C LEU A 446 -28.41 3.21 17.97
N GLU A 447 -29.21 2.34 17.34
CA GLU A 447 -30.41 1.76 17.97
C GLU A 447 -30.05 0.83 19.15
N ASP A 448 -30.92 0.75 20.16
CA ASP A 448 -30.67 0.23 21.52
C ASP A 448 -30.13 -1.21 21.66
N ASP A 449 -30.02 -1.98 20.58
CA ASP A 449 -29.58 -3.38 20.60
C ASP A 449 -28.54 -3.75 19.50
N ALA A 450 -27.97 -2.79 18.76
CA ALA A 450 -27.02 -3.09 17.67
C ALA A 450 -25.58 -3.39 18.15
N GLY A 451 -25.03 -4.57 17.84
CA GLY A 451 -23.60 -4.84 18.04
C GLY A 451 -22.77 -4.33 16.86
N ILE A 452 -21.49 -4.04 17.06
CA ILE A 452 -20.62 -3.57 15.96
C ILE A 452 -19.26 -4.24 15.98
N ALA A 453 -18.72 -4.52 14.79
CA ALA A 453 -17.33 -4.90 14.61
C ALA A 453 -16.46 -3.70 14.23
N ILE A 454 -15.31 -3.58 14.86
CA ILE A 454 -14.43 -2.40 14.85
C ILE A 454 -13.04 -2.83 14.41
N ALA A 455 -12.54 -2.20 13.34
CA ALA A 455 -11.13 -2.22 12.94
C ALA A 455 -10.48 -0.87 13.22
N GLY A 456 -9.19 -0.90 13.52
CA GLY A 456 -8.41 0.28 13.90
C GLY A 456 -7.86 0.19 15.31
N SER A 457 -6.73 0.86 15.53
CA SER A 457 -6.10 0.99 16.84
C SER A 457 -5.77 2.44 17.14
N ASP A 458 -5.90 2.79 18.41
CA ASP A 458 -5.40 4.06 18.96
C ASP A 458 -3.90 3.98 19.27
N SER A 459 -3.34 2.77 19.30
CA SER A 459 -1.90 2.56 19.49
C SER A 459 -1.12 3.11 18.31
N THR A 460 0.04 3.70 18.59
CA THR A 460 0.98 4.12 17.57
C THR A 460 1.37 2.89 16.72
N PRO A 461 1.19 2.93 15.38
CA PRO A 461 1.84 1.94 14.53
C PRO A 461 3.32 1.97 14.88
N SER A 462 3.91 0.80 15.13
CA SER A 462 5.35 0.70 15.34
C SER A 462 6.06 1.44 14.21
N PRO A 463 7.13 2.21 14.45
CA PRO A 463 7.82 2.97 13.41
C PRO A 463 8.26 2.12 12.20
N LEU A 464 8.33 0.79 12.37
CA LEU A 464 8.61 -0.20 11.33
C LEU A 464 7.40 -0.54 10.43
N TYR A 465 6.16 -0.39 10.91
CA TYR A 465 4.95 -0.71 10.16
C TYR A 465 4.16 0.56 9.88
N ARG A 466 4.35 1.13 8.67
CA ARG A 466 3.57 2.29 8.19
C ARG A 466 2.08 1.98 8.02
N LYS A 467 1.67 0.71 8.03
CA LYS A 467 0.30 0.27 7.77
C LYS A 467 -0.06 -0.91 8.67
N ILE A 468 -1.26 -0.91 9.25
CA ILE A 468 -1.81 -2.05 9.99
C ILE A 468 -3.00 -2.59 9.19
N ALA A 469 -2.95 -3.85 8.82
CA ALA A 469 -4.07 -4.54 8.15
C ALA A 469 -4.90 -5.29 9.19
N PHE A 470 -6.22 -5.22 9.10
CA PHE A 470 -7.17 -5.97 9.93
C PHE A 470 -7.97 -6.86 8.98
N LEU A 471 -7.97 -8.18 9.23
CA LEU A 471 -8.63 -9.14 8.35
C LEU A 471 -9.69 -9.92 9.12
N LEU A 472 -10.94 -9.82 8.66
CA LEU A 472 -12.09 -10.57 9.14
C LEU A 472 -12.56 -11.51 8.05
N GLU A 473 -12.52 -12.82 8.32
CA GLU A 473 -12.81 -13.87 7.36
C GLU A 473 -14.17 -14.51 7.66
N SER A 474 -14.97 -14.73 6.63
CA SER A 474 -16.26 -15.40 6.79
C SER A 474 -16.09 -16.88 7.13
N PRO A 475 -17.10 -17.54 7.73
CA PRO A 475 -17.18 -18.99 7.67
C PRO A 475 -17.13 -19.49 6.23
N GLU A 476 -16.72 -20.74 6.05
CA GLU A 476 -16.71 -21.37 4.73
C GLU A 476 -18.14 -21.56 4.21
N ILE A 477 -18.37 -21.07 3.00
CA ILE A 477 -19.65 -21.13 2.27
C ILE A 477 -19.46 -21.86 0.94
N LEU A 478 -20.55 -22.08 0.23
CA LEU A 478 -20.53 -22.42 -1.19
C LEU A 478 -21.67 -21.67 -1.87
N ALA A 479 -21.35 -20.55 -2.51
CA ALA A 479 -22.31 -19.80 -3.30
C ALA A 479 -22.69 -20.60 -4.56
N LEU A 480 -23.91 -21.12 -4.64
CA LEU A 480 -24.38 -21.88 -5.81
C LEU A 480 -24.88 -20.98 -6.95
N THR A 481 -25.10 -19.72 -6.65
CA THR A 481 -25.52 -18.66 -7.56
C THR A 481 -24.83 -17.37 -7.12
N ASN A 482 -24.90 -16.33 -7.94
CA ASN A 482 -24.52 -15.00 -7.48
C ASN A 482 -25.44 -14.56 -6.33
N LEU A 483 -24.86 -14.15 -5.22
CA LEU A 483 -25.57 -13.64 -4.05
C LEU A 483 -25.38 -12.13 -3.94
N THR A 484 -26.29 -11.45 -3.26
CA THR A 484 -26.11 -10.05 -2.90
C THR A 484 -25.92 -9.93 -1.41
N MET A 485 -24.74 -9.49 -0.99
CA MET A 485 -24.42 -9.17 0.39
C MET A 485 -24.62 -7.68 0.64
N LEU A 486 -25.25 -7.35 1.75
CA LEU A 486 -25.48 -6.00 2.26
C LEU A 486 -24.79 -5.88 3.61
N TYR A 487 -24.20 -4.73 3.89
CA TYR A 487 -23.63 -4.41 5.19
C TYR A 487 -23.64 -2.90 5.44
N ASP A 488 -23.63 -2.51 6.69
CA ASP A 488 -23.57 -1.12 7.11
C ASP A 488 -22.13 -0.79 7.54
N VAL A 489 -21.67 0.42 7.23
CA VAL A 489 -20.29 0.83 7.54
C VAL A 489 -20.20 2.30 7.93
N LYS A 490 -19.40 2.60 8.95
CA LYS A 490 -19.05 3.96 9.36
C LYS A 490 -17.55 4.10 9.46
N ARG A 491 -17.04 5.23 8.96
CA ARG A 491 -15.63 5.63 9.10
C ARG A 491 -15.56 6.89 9.94
N GLN A 492 -14.54 6.94 10.80
CA GLN A 492 -14.26 8.15 11.59
C GLN A 492 -13.44 9.18 10.79
N ASN A 493 -12.56 8.70 9.91
CA ASN A 493 -11.69 9.50 9.05
C ASN A 493 -11.30 8.74 7.76
N ASP A 494 -10.50 9.37 6.91
CA ASP A 494 -9.96 8.87 5.64
C ASP A 494 -8.73 7.95 5.81
N ASP A 495 -8.16 7.90 7.01
CA ASP A 495 -6.97 7.11 7.34
C ASP A 495 -7.22 5.59 7.46
N LEU A 496 -8.44 5.14 7.16
CA LEU A 496 -8.85 3.74 7.10
C LEU A 496 -9.60 3.45 5.79
N THR A 497 -9.11 2.44 5.10
CA THR A 497 -9.76 1.90 3.90
C THR A 497 -10.37 0.54 4.19
N LEU A 498 -11.51 0.24 3.58
CA LEU A 498 -12.15 -1.08 3.63
C LEU A 498 -12.27 -1.65 2.22
N GLN A 499 -11.92 -2.92 2.09
CA GLN A 499 -12.11 -3.69 0.88
C GLN A 499 -12.83 -5.00 1.20
N VAL A 500 -13.62 -5.49 0.25
CA VAL A 500 -14.27 -6.80 0.33
C VAL A 500 -13.64 -7.71 -0.72
N CYS A 501 -13.11 -8.84 -0.26
CA CYS A 501 -12.36 -9.78 -1.09
C CYS A 501 -13.02 -11.16 -1.10
N PHE A 502 -12.81 -11.92 -2.18
CA PHE A 502 -13.39 -13.25 -2.35
C PHE A 502 -12.32 -14.31 -2.51
N ASP A 503 -12.47 -15.42 -1.78
CA ASP A 503 -11.62 -16.61 -1.76
C ASP A 503 -10.17 -16.41 -1.35
N THR A 504 -9.59 -15.25 -1.64
CA THR A 504 -8.29 -14.81 -1.16
C THR A 504 -8.39 -13.39 -0.60
N PRO A 505 -7.53 -13.01 0.37
CA PRO A 505 -7.47 -11.64 0.87
C PRO A 505 -6.82 -10.66 -0.12
N THR A 506 -6.48 -11.09 -1.34
CA THR A 506 -5.90 -10.26 -2.40
C THR A 506 -6.85 -9.93 -3.52
N TYR A 507 -7.84 -10.79 -3.78
CA TYR A 507 -8.83 -10.54 -4.82
C TYR A 507 -9.97 -9.70 -4.25
N CYS A 508 -9.78 -8.39 -4.22
CA CYS A 508 -10.68 -7.42 -3.60
C CYS A 508 -11.37 -6.52 -4.65
N PRO A 509 -12.41 -7.02 -5.34
CA PRO A 509 -13.09 -6.26 -6.39
C PRO A 509 -13.89 -5.07 -5.84
N TYR A 510 -14.23 -5.07 -4.55
CA TYR A 510 -14.99 -4.00 -3.92
C TYR A 510 -14.12 -3.18 -2.97
N LYS A 511 -14.19 -1.85 -3.11
CA LYS A 511 -13.55 -0.89 -2.22
C LYS A 511 -14.57 0.14 -1.81
N LEU A 512 -14.54 0.51 -0.53
CA LEU A 512 -15.40 1.56 -0.02
C LEU A 512 -15.06 2.90 -0.70
N PRO A 513 -16.05 3.73 -1.10
CA PRO A 513 -15.79 5.02 -1.74
C PRO A 513 -14.97 5.95 -0.82
N PRO A 514 -14.37 7.04 -1.34
CA PRO A 514 -13.64 8.01 -0.52
C PRO A 514 -14.44 8.52 0.69
N TYR A 515 -13.76 8.80 1.79
CA TYR A 515 -14.39 9.31 3.01
C TYR A 515 -14.97 10.71 2.79
N ARG A 516 -16.13 10.98 3.41
CA ARG A 516 -16.77 12.30 3.43
C ARG A 516 -17.27 12.54 4.84
N LYS A 517 -16.83 13.63 5.46
CA LYS A 517 -17.09 13.93 6.87
C LYS A 517 -18.57 14.14 7.18
N GLU A 518 -19.35 14.52 6.17
CA GLU A 518 -20.79 14.76 6.28
C GLU A 518 -21.60 13.45 6.27
N ILE A 519 -20.99 12.35 5.83
CA ILE A 519 -21.66 11.06 5.73
C ILE A 519 -21.37 10.27 7.01
N GLY A 520 -22.42 10.05 7.81
CA GLY A 520 -22.39 9.17 8.96
C GLY A 520 -22.33 7.68 8.57
N TRP A 521 -23.31 6.90 9.00
CA TRP A 521 -23.44 5.51 8.57
C TRP A 521 -23.77 5.43 7.07
N GLN A 522 -23.00 4.63 6.36
CA GLN A 522 -23.32 4.20 4.99
C GLN A 522 -24.09 2.89 5.10
N ILE A 523 -25.40 3.01 4.96
CA ILE A 523 -26.33 1.89 5.12
C ILE A 523 -26.39 1.10 3.81
N ASP A 524 -26.55 -0.21 3.91
CA ASP A 524 -26.84 -1.14 2.80
C ASP A 524 -25.81 -1.08 1.68
N GLN A 525 -24.52 -1.07 2.03
CA GLN A 525 -23.47 -1.22 1.03
C GLN A 525 -23.60 -2.56 0.32
N ILE A 526 -23.74 -2.51 -1.01
CA ILE A 526 -24.08 -3.66 -1.83
C ILE A 526 -22.81 -4.30 -2.41
N VAL A 527 -22.68 -5.61 -2.22
CA VAL A 527 -21.61 -6.45 -2.79
C VAL A 527 -22.24 -7.63 -3.50
N THR A 528 -21.87 -7.87 -4.77
CA THR A 528 -22.27 -9.09 -5.48
C THR A 528 -21.23 -10.16 -5.23
N VAL A 529 -21.62 -11.23 -4.55
CA VAL A 529 -20.77 -12.40 -4.27
C VAL A 529 -20.92 -13.38 -5.44
N PRO A 530 -19.84 -13.65 -6.20
CA PRO A 530 -19.91 -14.55 -7.35
C PRO A 530 -20.31 -15.98 -6.98
N GLU A 531 -20.90 -16.68 -7.95
CA GLU A 531 -21.04 -18.14 -7.89
C GLU A 531 -19.68 -18.81 -7.64
N ASN A 532 -19.69 -19.90 -6.89
CA ASN A 532 -18.55 -20.70 -6.46
C ASN A 532 -17.63 -20.03 -5.42
N THR A 533 -17.91 -18.81 -4.97
CA THR A 533 -17.20 -18.23 -3.83
C THR A 533 -17.37 -19.10 -2.58
N ARG A 534 -16.24 -19.34 -1.91
CA ARG A 534 -16.12 -20.16 -0.71
C ARG A 534 -15.85 -19.34 0.55
N ARG A 535 -15.20 -18.19 0.42
CA ARG A 535 -14.90 -17.31 1.55
C ARG A 535 -15.00 -15.84 1.15
N ILE A 536 -15.41 -15.02 2.10
CA ILE A 536 -15.49 -13.56 1.98
C ILE A 536 -14.58 -12.96 3.05
N TYR A 537 -13.85 -11.90 2.69
CA TYR A 537 -12.95 -11.20 3.60
C TYR A 537 -13.31 -9.73 3.66
N PHE A 538 -13.42 -9.19 4.88
CA PHE A 538 -13.33 -7.75 5.10
C PHE A 538 -11.89 -7.41 5.46
N LEU A 539 -11.21 -6.69 4.56
CA LEU A 539 -9.84 -6.23 4.74
C LEU A 539 -9.86 -4.72 5.01
N ALA A 540 -9.57 -4.32 6.24
CA ALA A 540 -9.38 -2.93 6.61
C ALA A 540 -7.89 -2.60 6.70
N MET A 541 -7.46 -1.47 6.13
CA MET A 541 -6.07 -1.01 6.20
C MET A 541 -6.02 0.37 6.83
N GLN A 542 -5.29 0.47 7.94
CA GLN A 542 -5.05 1.69 8.70
C GLN A 542 -3.71 2.31 8.26
N TRP A 543 -3.76 3.59 7.86
CA TRP A 543 -2.62 4.34 7.35
C TRP A 543 -2.05 5.32 8.38
N LYS A 544 -2.89 5.88 9.25
CA LYS A 544 -2.48 6.78 10.35
C LYS A 544 -3.10 6.36 11.68
N ARG A 545 -2.65 7.01 12.75
CA ARG A 545 -3.10 6.79 14.14
C ARG A 545 -4.55 7.25 14.34
N TYR A 546 -5.20 6.73 15.38
CA TYR A 546 -6.51 7.20 15.85
C TYR A 546 -7.59 7.17 14.77
N SER A 547 -7.57 6.12 13.96
CA SER A 547 -8.61 5.87 12.97
C SER A 547 -9.37 4.62 13.37
N ARG A 548 -10.69 4.68 13.20
CA ARG A 548 -11.60 3.57 13.43
C ARG A 548 -12.56 3.41 12.26
N LEU A 549 -12.84 2.15 11.96
CA LEU A 549 -13.80 1.73 10.97
C LEU A 549 -14.74 0.71 11.60
N LEU A 550 -16.03 0.91 11.41
CA LEU A 550 -17.08 0.12 12.03
C LEU A 550 -17.92 -0.54 10.94
N ILE A 551 -18.24 -1.82 11.12
CA ILE A 551 -19.16 -2.57 10.26
C ILE A 551 -20.26 -3.22 11.10
N ASP A 552 -21.45 -3.31 10.53
CA ASP A 552 -22.62 -3.94 11.15
C ASP A 552 -23.59 -4.52 10.11
N ASN A 553 -24.59 -5.26 10.57
CA ASN A 553 -25.79 -5.69 9.86
C ASN A 553 -25.49 -6.41 8.54
N ILE A 554 -24.51 -7.32 8.60
CA ILE A 554 -24.15 -8.16 7.46
C ILE A 554 -25.32 -9.09 7.18
N ARG A 555 -25.83 -9.05 5.95
CA ARG A 555 -26.93 -9.90 5.50
C ARG A 555 -26.78 -10.23 4.04
N VAL A 556 -27.36 -11.35 3.63
CA VAL A 556 -27.26 -11.85 2.26
C VAL A 556 -28.66 -12.17 1.74
N ILE A 557 -28.90 -11.82 0.48
CA ILE A 557 -30.11 -12.12 -0.28
C ILE A 557 -29.75 -12.90 -1.54
N GLY A 558 -30.69 -13.68 -2.07
CA GLY A 558 -30.46 -14.50 -3.27
C GLY A 558 -30.02 -15.94 -3.00
N CYS A 559 -30.15 -16.39 -1.75
CA CYS A 559 -30.38 -17.81 -1.44
C CYS A 559 -31.90 -18.07 -1.47
#